data_AF-A0A4Z1EPX8-F1
#
_entry.id   AF-A0A4Z1EPX8-F1
#
_cell.length_a   1.000
_cell.length_b   1.000
_cell.length_c   1.000
_cell.angle_alpha   90.00
_cell.angle_beta   90.00
_cell.angle_gamma   90.00
#
_symmetry.space_group_name_H-M   'P 1'
#
loop_
_entity.id
_entity.type
_entity.pdbx_description
1 polymer ?
#
loop_
_entity_poly.entity_id
_entity_poly.type
_entity_poly.pdbx_seq_one_letter_code
_entity_poly.pdbx_strand_id
1 'polypeptide(L)'
;MSPINVIWHCKARIPLSSSPQNSTGPPPSDNWHCTSHLEHIPSASEEFWYAFFIKMLWALVGLTIIVSLIAMLVLIGILILESKENQEWENSIKTKSKRLLAKKNNINAKSKQLLAEKERQDGGIKAECQSLLTKNSGDGETTC
;
A
#
# COMPACT_ATOMS: atom_id res chain seq x y z
N MET A 1 6.61 6.63 46.86
CA MET A 1 7.17 5.97 48.06
C MET A 1 6.21 4.84 48.38
N SER A 2 6.56 3.60 48.04
CA SER A 2 5.66 2.45 48.19
C SER A 2 5.38 2.18 49.68
N PRO A 3 4.16 1.79 50.07
CA PRO A 3 3.82 1.59 51.47
C PRO A 3 4.64 0.43 52.05
N ILE A 4 5.55 0.75 52.94
CA ILE A 4 6.34 -0.23 53.68
C ILE A 4 5.44 -0.79 54.78
N ASN A 5 4.91 -1.98 54.57
CA ASN A 5 4.18 -2.70 55.62
C ASN A 5 5.18 -3.46 56.49
N VAL A 6 5.18 -3.17 57.78
CA VAL A 6 5.97 -3.93 58.77
C VAL A 6 5.14 -5.12 59.22
N ILE A 7 5.56 -6.32 58.87
CA ILE A 7 4.88 -7.57 59.28
C ILE A 7 5.62 -8.13 60.48
N TRP A 8 4.88 -8.45 61.54
CA TRP A 8 5.43 -9.02 62.77
C TRP A 8 5.28 -10.53 62.76
N HIS A 9 6.41 -11.25 62.72
CA HIS A 9 6.42 -12.70 62.86
C HIS A 9 6.69 -13.06 64.32
N CYS A 10 5.67 -13.57 65.02
CA CYS A 10 5.78 -14.00 66.40
C CYS A 10 5.94 -15.52 66.49
N LYS A 11 7.00 -15.97 67.18
CA LYS A 11 7.28 -17.39 67.43
C LYS A 11 7.43 -17.62 68.94
N ALA A 12 6.66 -18.58 69.46
CA ALA A 12 6.82 -19.01 70.85
C ALA A 12 8.10 -19.86 71.01
N ARG A 13 8.90 -19.57 72.03
CA ARG A 13 9.97 -20.48 72.48
C ARG A 13 9.38 -21.47 73.46
N ILE A 14 9.45 -22.76 73.12
CA ILE A 14 9.11 -23.85 74.03
C ILE A 14 10.42 -24.27 74.71
N PRO A 15 10.60 -24.04 76.03
CA PRO A 15 11.80 -24.49 76.73
C PRO A 15 11.84 -26.03 76.78
N LEU A 16 12.95 -26.62 76.34
CA LEU A 16 13.20 -28.07 76.27
C LEU A 16 13.24 -28.80 77.64
N SER A 17 13.08 -28.08 78.76
CA SER A 17 13.29 -28.61 80.12
C SER A 17 12.02 -29.08 80.84
N SER A 18 10.83 -28.90 80.27
CA SER A 18 9.59 -29.43 80.85
C SER A 18 9.08 -30.59 80.01
N SER A 19 8.91 -31.74 80.66
CA SER A 19 8.25 -32.99 80.20
C SER A 19 7.17 -32.75 79.14
N PRO A 20 7.01 -33.62 78.11
CA PRO A 20 6.06 -33.42 77.00
C PRO A 20 4.63 -33.57 77.51
N GLN A 21 4.15 -32.57 78.22
CA GLN A 21 2.75 -32.39 78.51
C GLN A 21 2.14 -31.83 77.24
N ASN A 22 1.22 -32.61 76.69
CA ASN A 22 0.32 -32.28 75.61
C ASN A 22 -0.52 -31.05 76.00
N SER A 23 0.10 -29.86 75.97
CA SER A 23 -0.53 -28.61 76.34
C SER A 23 -1.25 -28.07 75.11
N THR A 24 -2.57 -28.20 75.09
CA THR A 24 -3.46 -27.56 74.10
C THR A 24 -3.65 -26.05 74.38
N GLY A 25 -3.08 -25.54 75.47
CA GLY A 25 -3.14 -24.12 75.82
C GLY A 25 -2.01 -23.31 75.16
N PRO A 26 -2.27 -22.06 74.73
CA PRO A 26 -1.23 -21.19 74.20
C PRO A 26 -0.16 -20.94 75.28
N PRO A 27 1.14 -20.91 74.91
CA PRO A 27 2.20 -20.61 75.87
C PRO A 27 2.01 -19.20 76.47
N PRO A 28 2.43 -18.99 77.74
CA PRO A 28 2.35 -17.69 78.40
C PRO A 28 2.91 -16.57 77.51
N SER A 29 2.31 -15.37 77.59
CA SER A 29 2.67 -14.17 76.78
C SER A 29 4.16 -13.88 76.77
N ASP A 30 4.86 -14.24 77.84
CA ASP A 30 6.24 -13.86 78.10
C ASP A 30 7.25 -14.71 77.29
N ASN A 31 6.79 -15.76 76.60
CA ASN A 31 7.62 -16.66 75.79
C ASN A 31 7.54 -16.41 74.27
N TRP A 32 6.88 -15.32 73.85
CA TRP A 32 6.75 -14.96 72.45
C TRP A 32 7.87 -14.01 72.03
N HIS A 33 8.66 -14.42 71.04
CA HIS A 33 9.58 -13.52 70.35
C HIS A 33 8.94 -13.08 69.04
N CYS A 34 8.70 -11.77 68.90
CA CYS A 34 8.23 -11.18 67.66
C CYS A 34 9.37 -10.43 66.98
N THR A 35 9.64 -10.75 65.72
CA THR A 35 10.59 -10.03 64.88
C THR A 35 9.82 -9.29 63.79
N SER A 36 10.09 -8.00 63.62
CA SER A 36 9.57 -7.22 62.51
C SER A 36 10.37 -7.53 61.25
N HIS A 37 9.69 -8.02 60.21
CA HIS A 37 10.26 -8.12 58.86
C HIS A 37 9.71 -6.97 58.01
N LEU A 38 10.61 -6.29 57.30
CA LEU A 38 10.23 -5.35 56.24
C LEU A 38 9.97 -6.18 54.99
N GLU A 39 8.70 -6.40 54.65
CA GLU A 39 8.31 -7.05 53.41
C GLU A 39 7.62 -6.04 52.51
N HIS A 40 8.06 -5.96 51.24
CA HIS A 40 7.38 -5.17 50.23
C HIS A 40 6.18 -5.97 49.71
N ILE A 41 5.04 -5.85 50.38
CA ILE A 41 3.77 -6.32 49.83
C ILE A 41 3.28 -5.24 48.86
N PRO A 42 3.18 -5.53 47.55
CA PRO A 42 2.57 -4.58 46.63
C PRO A 42 1.17 -4.27 47.13
N SER A 43 0.89 -3.00 47.35
CA SER A 43 -0.45 -2.59 47.77
C SER A 43 -1.45 -2.93 46.67
N ALA A 44 -2.69 -3.29 47.01
CA ALA A 44 -3.74 -3.57 46.02
C ALA A 44 -3.92 -2.41 45.01
N SER A 45 -3.55 -1.19 45.40
CA SER A 45 -3.48 -0.03 44.51
C SER A 45 -2.38 -0.12 43.45
N GLU A 46 -1.18 -0.63 43.76
CA GLU A 46 -0.08 -0.76 42.80
C GLU A 46 -0.41 -1.78 41.70
N GLU A 47 -1.04 -2.90 42.07
CA GLU A 47 -1.50 -3.89 41.09
C GLU A 47 -2.63 -3.35 40.20
N PHE A 48 -3.55 -2.57 40.77
CA PHE A 48 -4.61 -1.89 40.01
C PHE A 48 -4.02 -0.93 38.96
N TRP A 49 -3.10 -0.05 39.37
CA TRP A 49 -2.48 0.91 38.45
C TRP A 49 -1.70 0.20 37.34
N TYR A 50 -0.94 -0.84 37.67
CA TYR A 50 -0.21 -1.64 36.68
C TYR A 50 -1.14 -2.26 35.64
N ALA A 51 -2.21 -2.92 36.09
CA ALA A 51 -3.21 -3.50 35.19
C ALA A 51 -3.93 -2.43 34.35
N PHE A 52 -4.26 -1.30 34.95
CA PHE A 52 -4.90 -0.17 34.26
C PHE A 52 -4.01 0.40 33.15
N PHE A 53 -2.73 0.66 33.42
CA PHE A 53 -1.80 1.18 32.42
C PHE A 53 -1.59 0.20 31.27
N ILE A 54 -1.51 -1.10 31.54
CA ILE A 54 -1.42 -2.12 30.49
C ILE A 54 -2.66 -2.08 29.59
N LYS A 55 -3.86 -2.03 30.17
CA LYS A 55 -5.11 -1.97 29.39
C LYS A 55 -5.21 -0.69 28.56
N MET A 56 -4.83 0.45 29.13
CA MET A 56 -4.77 1.72 28.41
C MET A 56 -3.78 1.66 27.24
N LEU A 57 -2.60 1.07 27.44
CA LEU A 57 -1.59 0.92 26.38
C LEU A 57 -2.12 0.05 25.23
N TRP A 58 -2.74 -1.09 25.53
CA TRP A 58 -3.34 -1.95 24.51
C TRP A 58 -4.51 -1.28 23.78
N ALA A 59 -5.32 -0.47 24.48
CA ALA A 59 -6.38 0.31 23.85
C ALA A 59 -5.80 1.35 22.88
N LEU A 60 -4.73 2.04 23.26
CA LEU A 60 -3.99 2.98 22.40
C LEU A 60 -3.42 2.28 21.16
N VAL A 61 -2.77 1.12 21.32
CA VAL A 61 -2.27 0.33 20.19
C VAL A 61 -3.41 -0.14 19.28
N GLY A 62 -4.53 -0.58 19.85
CA GLY A 62 -5.71 -0.95 19.07
C GLY A 62 -6.25 0.23 18.25
N LEU A 63 -6.33 1.42 18.87
CA LEU A 63 -6.80 2.63 18.20
C LEU A 63 -5.87 3.05 17.05
N THR A 64 -4.55 3.00 17.24
CA THR A 64 -3.60 3.36 16.18
C THR A 64 -3.68 2.41 14.99
N ILE A 65 -3.87 1.12 15.23
CA ILE A 65 -4.09 0.13 14.15
C ILE A 65 -5.37 0.46 13.37
N ILE A 66 -6.48 0.74 14.05
CA ILE A 66 -7.75 1.08 13.40
C ILE A 66 -7.61 2.35 12.54
N VAL A 67 -7.01 3.40 13.09
CA VAL A 67 -6.78 4.66 12.35
C VAL A 67 -5.88 4.42 11.14
N SER A 68 -4.83 3.60 11.29
CA SER A 68 -3.94 3.23 10.19
C SER A 68 -4.70 2.49 9.08
N LEU A 69 -5.56 1.53 9.42
CA LEU A 69 -6.38 0.82 8.44
C LEU A 69 -7.32 1.77 7.68
N ILE A 70 -7.95 2.71 8.39
CA ILE A 70 -8.82 3.71 7.76
C ILE A 70 -8.01 4.58 6.78
N ALA A 71 -6.83 5.05 7.18
CA ALA A 71 -5.96 5.86 6.32
C ALA A 71 -5.53 5.09 5.06
N MET A 72 -5.18 3.81 5.19
CA MET A 72 -4.85 2.93 4.06
C MET A 72 -6.03 2.78 3.10
N LEU A 73 -7.25 2.59 3.62
CA LEU A 73 -8.45 2.48 2.78
C LEU A 73 -8.74 3.78 2.01
N VAL A 74 -8.53 4.94 2.64
CA VAL A 74 -8.69 6.24 1.97
C VAL A 74 -7.66 6.40 0.84
N LEU A 75 -6.40 6.06 1.08
CA LEU A 75 -5.35 6.09 0.06
C LEU A 75 -5.68 5.18 -1.13
N ILE A 76 -6.14 3.96 -0.87
CA ILE A 76 -6.57 3.03 -1.93
C ILE A 76 -7.73 3.65 -2.73
N GLY A 77 -8.70 4.28 -2.06
CA GLY A 77 -9.81 4.96 -2.73
C GLY A 77 -9.35 6.07 -3.69
N ILE A 78 -8.38 6.89 -3.27
CA ILE A 78 -7.80 7.96 -4.11
C ILE A 78 -7.09 7.35 -5.32
N LEU A 79 -6.26 6.32 -5.12
CA LEU A 79 -5.54 5.65 -6.21
C LEU A 79 -6.50 5.02 -7.25
N ILE A 80 -7.61 4.44 -6.79
CA ILE A 80 -8.63 3.90 -7.69
C ILE A 80 -9.27 5.01 -8.51
N LEU A 81 -9.61 6.16 -7.90
CA LEU A 81 -10.19 7.29 -8.62
C LEU A 81 -9.23 7.82 -9.71
N GLU A 82 -7.97 8.03 -9.35
CA GLU A 82 -6.94 8.49 -10.29
C GLU A 82 -6.70 7.46 -11.41
N SER A 83 -6.69 6.17 -11.09
CA SER A 83 -6.55 5.11 -12.10
C SER A 83 -7.68 5.11 -13.12
N LYS A 84 -8.90 5.45 -12.70
CA LYS A 84 -10.07 5.51 -13.59
C LYS A 84 -9.94 6.67 -14.57
N GLU A 85 -9.55 7.85 -14.10
CA GLU A 85 -9.30 9.00 -14.96
C GLU A 85 -8.16 8.73 -15.95
N ASN A 86 -7.08 8.10 -15.48
CA ASN A 86 -5.96 7.71 -16.33
C ASN A 86 -6.38 6.69 -17.41
N GLN A 87 -7.24 5.74 -17.07
CA GLN A 87 -7.76 4.76 -18.03
C GLN A 87 -8.63 5.41 -19.12
N GLU A 88 -9.45 6.41 -18.76
CA GLU A 88 -10.22 7.19 -19.74
C GLU A 88 -9.32 7.97 -20.70
N TRP A 89 -8.25 8.57 -20.17
CA TRP A 89 -7.25 9.28 -20.96
C TRP A 89 -6.50 8.35 -21.93
N GLU A 90 -6.06 7.17 -21.47
CA GLU A 90 -5.41 6.18 -22.34
C GLU A 90 -6.33 5.72 -23.48
N ASN A 91 -7.60 5.46 -23.20
CA ASN A 91 -8.59 5.08 -24.21
C ASN A 91 -8.80 6.18 -25.26
N SER A 92 -8.81 7.44 -24.83
CA SER A 92 -8.88 8.60 -25.72
C SER A 92 -7.65 8.70 -26.64
N ILE A 93 -6.45 8.51 -26.09
CA ILE A 93 -5.21 8.52 -26.88
C ILE A 93 -5.15 7.36 -27.86
N LYS A 94 -5.50 6.15 -27.44
CA LYS A 94 -5.55 4.97 -28.32
C LYS A 94 -6.50 5.19 -29.50
N THR A 95 -7.64 5.84 -29.24
CA THR A 95 -8.60 6.21 -30.29
C THR A 95 -8.05 7.27 -31.23
N LYS A 96 -7.42 8.33 -30.71
CA LYS A 96 -6.76 9.36 -31.53
C LYS A 96 -5.63 8.77 -32.40
N SER A 97 -4.81 7.88 -31.83
CA SER A 97 -3.74 7.18 -32.53
C SER A 97 -4.27 6.35 -33.70
N LYS A 98 -5.32 5.54 -33.48
CA LYS A 98 -5.98 4.78 -34.56
C LYS A 98 -6.53 5.68 -35.68
N ARG A 99 -7.16 6.81 -35.33
CA ARG A 99 -7.64 7.80 -36.32
C ARG A 99 -6.50 8.40 -37.13
N LEU A 100 -5.39 8.77 -36.48
CA LEU A 100 -4.21 9.30 -37.16
C LEU A 100 -3.57 8.26 -38.08
N LEU A 101 -3.49 6.99 -37.65
CA LEU A 101 -2.99 5.90 -38.47
C LEU A 101 -3.88 5.68 -39.71
N ALA A 102 -5.20 5.67 -39.55
CA ALA A 102 -6.13 5.57 -40.66
C ALA A 102 -6.00 6.76 -41.63
N LYS A 103 -5.87 7.98 -41.12
CA LYS A 103 -5.64 9.18 -41.92
C LYS A 103 -4.31 9.11 -42.69
N LYS A 104 -3.24 8.64 -42.04
CA LYS A 104 -1.93 8.43 -42.68
C LYS A 104 -2.02 7.39 -43.81
N ASN A 105 -2.72 6.29 -43.59
CA ASN A 105 -2.92 5.25 -44.60
C ASN A 105 -3.73 5.76 -45.79
N ASN A 106 -4.80 6.54 -45.54
CA ASN A 106 -5.58 7.18 -46.59
C ASN A 106 -4.73 8.14 -47.45
N ILE A 107 -3.95 9.02 -46.80
CA ILE A 107 -3.05 9.95 -47.51
C ILE A 107 -2.02 9.18 -48.34
N ASN A 108 -1.43 8.11 -47.79
CA ASN A 108 -0.48 7.27 -48.52
C ASN A 108 -1.12 6.61 -49.75
N ALA A 109 -2.34 6.06 -49.60
CA ALA A 109 -3.09 5.49 -50.71
C ALA A 109 -3.38 6.54 -51.80
N LYS A 110 -3.82 7.74 -51.41
CA LYS A 110 -4.06 8.86 -52.34
C LYS A 110 -2.78 9.30 -53.05
N SER A 111 -1.66 9.36 -52.33
CA SER A 111 -0.36 9.67 -52.91
C SER A 111 0.07 8.64 -53.96
N LYS A 112 -0.10 7.35 -53.69
CA LYS A 112 0.18 6.28 -54.66
C LYS A 112 -0.73 6.35 -55.87
N GLN A 113 -2.01 6.63 -55.67
CA GLN A 113 -2.96 6.80 -56.77
C GLN A 113 -2.58 7.98 -57.67
N LEU A 114 -2.21 9.13 -57.09
CA LEU A 114 -1.74 10.29 -57.85
C LEU A 114 -0.45 10.01 -58.61
N LEU A 115 0.48 9.25 -58.01
CA LEU A 115 1.72 8.83 -58.69
C LEU A 115 1.41 7.98 -59.93
N ALA A 116 0.56 6.96 -59.77
CA ALA A 116 0.16 6.08 -60.86
C ALA A 116 -0.61 6.81 -61.97
N GLU A 117 -1.44 7.80 -61.61
CA GLU A 117 -2.15 8.64 -62.58
C GLU A 117 -1.17 9.50 -63.38
N LYS A 118 -0.18 10.10 -62.72
CA LYS A 118 0.86 10.89 -63.38
C LYS A 118 1.69 10.03 -64.34
N GLU A 119 2.05 8.81 -63.96
CA GLU A 119 2.76 7.86 -64.82
C GLU A 119 1.93 7.48 -66.06
N ARG A 120 0.61 7.29 -65.92
CA ARG A 120 -0.28 7.04 -67.06
C ARG A 120 -0.36 8.24 -68.00
N GLN A 121 -0.47 9.46 -67.47
CA GLN A 121 -0.50 10.66 -68.29
C GLN A 121 0.82 10.87 -69.05
N ASP A 122 1.96 10.69 -68.39
CA ASP A 122 3.27 10.82 -69.02
C ASP A 122 3.47 9.77 -70.13
N GLY A 123 3.05 8.53 -69.89
CA GLY A 123 3.05 7.48 -70.91
C GLY A 123 2.12 7.78 -72.09
N GLY A 124 0.94 8.34 -71.84
CA GLY A 124 -0.01 8.77 -72.86
C GLY A 124 0.53 9.91 -73.73
N ILE A 125 1.07 10.95 -73.10
CA ILE A 125 1.72 12.09 -73.81
C ILE A 125 2.89 11.59 -74.66
N LYS A 126 3.71 10.67 -74.12
CA LYS A 126 4.83 10.07 -74.85
C LYS A 126 4.36 9.29 -76.08
N ALA A 127 3.29 8.50 -75.96
CA ALA A 127 2.71 7.75 -77.09
C ALA A 127 2.11 8.69 -78.15
N GLU A 128 1.43 9.76 -77.73
CA GLU A 128 0.83 10.76 -78.62
C GLU A 128 1.91 11.57 -79.37
N CYS A 129 2.97 12.00 -78.69
CA CYS A 129 4.15 12.60 -79.33
C CYS A 129 4.78 11.67 -80.37
N GLN A 130 4.90 10.38 -80.06
CA GLN A 130 5.50 9.41 -80.97
C GLN A 130 4.62 9.15 -82.20
N SER A 131 3.30 9.15 -82.04
CA SER A 131 2.34 9.04 -83.14
C SER A 131 2.32 10.29 -84.04
N LEU A 132 2.47 11.49 -83.48
CA LEU A 132 2.55 12.73 -84.27
C LEU A 132 3.86 12.80 -85.06
N LEU A 133 4.98 12.33 -84.48
CA LEU A 133 6.27 12.26 -85.16
C LEU A 133 6.25 11.30 -86.36
N THR A 134 5.63 10.13 -86.24
CA THR A 134 5.52 9.18 -87.36
C THR A 134 4.53 9.65 -88.43
N LYS A 135 3.46 10.36 -88.05
CA LYS A 135 2.49 10.93 -88.99
C LYS A 135 3.06 12.07 -89.82
N ASN A 136 3.85 12.96 -89.21
CA ASN A 136 4.52 14.04 -89.94
C ASN A 136 5.73 13.58 -90.78
N SER A 137 6.23 12.37 -90.54
CA SER A 137 7.33 11.79 -91.34
C SER A 137 6.83 11.04 -92.59
N GLY A 138 5.50 10.97 -92.82
CA GLY A 138 4.87 10.35 -93.99
C GLY A 138 4.41 11.32 -95.08
N ASP A 139 4.25 12.62 -94.77
CA ASP A 139 3.81 13.65 -95.72
C ASP A 139 4.97 14.59 -96.09
N GLY A 140 6.02 14.00 -96.67
CA GLY A 140 7.26 14.70 -97.02
C GLY A 140 7.87 14.25 -98.33
N GLU A 141 7.05 13.99 -99.35
CA GLU A 141 7.49 13.99 -100.74
C GLU A 141 6.66 15.02 -101.52
N THR A 142 7.21 16.23 -101.67
CA THR A 142 7.06 17.07 -102.87
C THR A 142 7.93 18.33 -102.76
N THR A 143 8.99 18.38 -103.60
CA THR A 143 9.68 19.56 -104.19
C THR A 143 10.17 20.67 -103.23
N CYS A 144 11.45 21.01 -103.15
CA CYS A 144 12.52 21.01 -104.16
C CYS A 144 13.78 20.25 -103.74
#